data_AF-A0A938A971-F1
#
_entry.id   AF-A0A938A971-F1
#
_cell.length_a   1.000
_cell.length_b   1.000
_cell.length_c   1.000
_cell.angle_alpha   90.00
_cell.angle_beta   90.00
_cell.angle_gamma   90.00
#
_symmetry.space_group_name_H-M   'P 1'
#
loop_
_entity.id
_entity.type
_entity.pdbx_description
1 polymer ?
#
loop_
_entity_poly.entity_id
_entity_poly.type
_entity_poly.pdbx_seq_one_letter_code
_entity_poly.pdbx_strand_id
1 'polypeptide(L)'
;CATPTGFAIRAPTSEKANSELTFHLDHSVGADQYADSKGAKLFYITNRDVKDKDATKQNMEKLGFPMGGNVDVFLTQREKPDWGGAKSTRRAVVTKDYRVLLNVGDNFGDFDDAYRGSEEQRLAAFQANAERWGREWIMVANPTYGSFDTAPFGHDFKKPRAEQRKSKHDVLQAWPG
;
A
#
# COMPACT_ATOMS: atom_id res chain seq x y z
N CYS A 1 -11.73 3.19 -7.03
CA CYS A 1 -11.87 2.89 -5.60
C CYS A 1 -10.60 2.25 -5.10
N ALA A 2 -9.67 3.01 -4.51
CA ALA A 2 -8.52 2.44 -3.80
C ALA A 2 -8.99 1.84 -2.47
N THR A 3 -8.83 0.52 -2.35
CA THR A 3 -8.91 -0.22 -1.10
C THR A 3 -7.85 0.34 -0.14
N PRO A 4 -8.19 0.62 1.12
CA PRO A 4 -7.22 1.02 2.12
C PRO A 4 -6.17 -0.09 2.30
N THR A 5 -4.92 0.24 1.98
CA THR A 5 -3.71 -0.57 2.21
C THR A 5 -3.46 -0.66 3.72
N GLY A 6 -3.66 -1.83 4.34
CA GLY A 6 -3.43 -2.08 5.75
C GLY A 6 -2.04 -2.66 6.03
N PHE A 7 -1.37 -2.16 7.06
CA PHE A 7 -0.09 -2.67 7.57
C PHE A 7 -0.33 -3.36 8.92
N ALA A 8 0.25 -4.55 9.14
CA ALA A 8 0.24 -5.19 10.45
C ALA A 8 1.56 -4.95 11.18
N ILE A 9 1.47 -4.46 12.42
CA ILE A 9 2.60 -3.88 13.14
C ILE A 9 2.59 -4.33 14.60
N ARG A 10 3.75 -4.64 15.19
CA ARG A 10 3.85 -5.01 16.61
C ARG A 10 4.15 -3.80 17.51
N ALA A 11 3.54 -3.79 18.71
CA ALA A 11 3.67 -2.79 19.77
C ALA A 11 5.13 -2.57 20.26
N PRO A 12 5.43 -1.49 21.02
CA PRO A 12 6.80 -0.96 21.19
C PRO A 12 7.74 -1.94 21.89
N THR A 13 9.04 -1.76 21.61
CA THR A 13 10.14 -2.61 22.06
C THR A 13 10.39 -2.50 23.56
N SER A 14 9.58 -3.17 24.37
CA SER A 14 9.98 -3.68 25.67
C SER A 14 9.52 -5.13 25.78
N GLU A 15 10.50 -6.02 25.82
CA GLU A 15 10.40 -7.45 26.12
C GLU A 15 9.95 -8.44 25.03
N LYS A 16 10.60 -9.60 25.17
CA LYS A 16 10.73 -10.74 24.28
C LYS A 16 9.40 -11.18 23.67
N ALA A 17 9.37 -11.38 22.36
CA ALA A 17 8.67 -12.56 21.84
C ALA A 17 9.42 -13.11 20.63
N ASN A 18 10.08 -14.23 20.86
CA ASN A 18 10.24 -15.29 19.88
C ASN A 18 8.83 -15.80 19.56
N SER A 19 8.43 -15.70 18.30
CA SER A 19 7.62 -16.71 17.59
C SER A 19 7.31 -16.19 16.19
N GLU A 20 7.51 -17.07 15.23
CA GLU A 20 7.09 -16.94 13.84
C GLU A 20 5.59 -16.66 13.79
N LEU A 21 5.21 -15.49 13.29
CA LEU A 21 3.82 -15.11 13.04
C LEU A 21 3.75 -14.70 11.56
N THR A 22 3.52 -15.69 10.71
CA THR A 22 3.21 -15.48 9.29
C THR A 22 1.70 -15.43 9.15
N PHE A 23 1.17 -14.26 8.78
CA PHE A 23 -0.25 -14.06 8.49
C PHE A 23 -0.50 -14.00 7.00
N HIS A 24 -1.33 -14.93 6.50
CA HIS A 24 -1.86 -14.88 5.14
C HIS A 24 -3.04 -13.90 5.13
N LEU A 25 -2.79 -12.67 4.71
CA LEU A 25 -3.81 -11.63 4.59
C LEU A 25 -4.44 -11.72 3.19
N ASP A 26 -5.51 -12.48 3.06
CA ASP A 26 -6.62 -12.05 2.19
C ASP A 26 -7.11 -10.70 2.77
N HIS A 27 -7.40 -9.69 1.93
CA HIS A 27 -7.89 -8.37 2.37
C HIS A 27 -9.33 -8.42 2.94
N SER A 28 -9.64 -9.49 3.68
CA SER A 28 -10.86 -9.69 4.42
C SER A 28 -10.74 -9.06 5.81
N VAL A 29 -11.84 -8.47 6.26
CA VAL A 29 -12.00 -7.95 7.63
C VAL A 29 -11.56 -8.97 8.68
N GLY A 30 -11.78 -10.27 8.44
CA GLY A 30 -11.45 -11.33 9.39
C GLY A 30 -9.94 -11.47 9.65
N ALA A 31 -9.11 -11.31 8.63
CA ALA A 31 -7.67 -11.40 8.80
C ALA A 31 -7.11 -10.18 9.58
N ASP A 32 -7.68 -9.00 9.34
CA ASP A 32 -7.36 -7.77 10.07
C ASP A 32 -7.79 -7.85 11.54
N GLN A 33 -9.00 -8.34 11.81
CA GLN A 33 -9.49 -8.61 13.16
C GLN A 33 -8.61 -9.64 13.89
N TYR A 34 -8.16 -10.68 13.18
CA TYR A 34 -7.30 -11.68 13.77
C TYR A 34 -5.93 -11.11 14.14
N ALA A 35 -5.32 -10.30 13.27
CA ALA A 35 -4.08 -9.59 13.59
C ALA A 35 -4.23 -8.69 14.83
N ASP A 36 -5.31 -7.91 14.92
CA ASP A 36 -5.61 -7.06 16.09
C ASP A 36 -5.79 -7.89 17.36
N SER A 37 -6.49 -9.03 17.28
CA SER A 37 -6.65 -9.97 18.40
C SER A 37 -5.33 -10.59 18.90
N LYS A 38 -4.28 -10.58 18.06
CA LYS A 38 -2.92 -11.01 18.42
C LYS A 38 -2.04 -9.87 18.94
N GLY A 39 -2.63 -8.70 19.16
CA GLY A 39 -1.92 -7.52 19.65
C GLY A 39 -1.11 -6.80 18.58
N ALA A 40 -1.33 -7.12 17.29
CA ALA A 40 -0.78 -6.31 16.21
C ALA A 40 -1.65 -5.07 16.01
N LYS A 41 -1.02 -3.91 15.86
CA LYS A 41 -1.69 -2.67 15.44
C LYS A 41 -1.79 -2.64 13.92
N LEU A 42 -2.96 -2.27 13.41
CA LEU A 42 -3.15 -2.05 11.99
C LEU A 42 -3.02 -0.57 11.65
N PHE A 43 -2.27 -0.23 10.60
CA PHE A 43 -2.21 1.14 10.06
C PHE A 43 -2.68 1.16 8.60
N TYR A 44 -3.61 2.05 8.29
CA TYR A 44 -4.18 2.22 6.95
C TYR A 44 -3.55 3.44 6.27
N ILE A 45 -2.55 3.20 5.42
CA ILE A 45 -1.81 4.28 4.72
C ILE A 45 -2.35 4.40 3.30
N THR A 46 -3.07 5.50 3.01
CA THR A 46 -3.89 5.60 1.80
C THR A 46 -3.72 6.93 1.07
N ASN A 47 -3.77 6.88 -0.26
CA ASN A 47 -3.82 8.08 -1.11
C ASN A 47 -5.25 8.63 -1.26
N ARG A 48 -6.20 8.22 -0.41
CA ARG A 48 -7.41 9.02 -0.19
C ARG A 48 -7.04 10.36 0.40
N ASP A 49 -7.78 11.39 0.01
CA ASP A 49 -7.53 12.73 0.50
C ASP A 49 -8.00 12.89 1.96
N VAL A 50 -7.38 13.82 2.69
CA VAL A 50 -7.75 14.13 4.08
C VAL A 50 -9.23 14.47 4.23
N LYS A 51 -9.85 15.14 3.25
CA LYS A 51 -11.28 15.44 3.25
C LYS A 51 -12.17 14.19 3.23
N ASP A 52 -11.65 13.06 2.74
CA ASP A 52 -12.37 11.78 2.65
C ASP A 52 -12.08 10.88 3.87
N LYS A 53 -11.24 11.32 4.82
CA LYS A 53 -10.75 10.53 5.95
C LYS A 53 -11.89 10.06 6.84
N ASP A 54 -12.75 10.98 7.29
CA ASP A 54 -13.82 10.65 8.25
C ASP A 54 -14.87 9.71 7.64
N ALA A 55 -15.28 9.97 6.39
CA ALA A 55 -16.16 9.07 5.66
C ALA A 55 -15.54 7.68 5.46
N THR A 56 -14.23 7.61 5.24
CA THR A 56 -13.50 6.34 5.13
C THR A 56 -13.47 5.60 6.46
N LYS A 57 -13.16 6.28 7.56
CA LYS A 57 -13.17 5.71 8.92
C LYS A 57 -14.54 5.11 9.26
N GLN A 58 -15.60 5.88 9.09
CA GLN A 58 -16.97 5.43 9.36
C GLN A 58 -17.36 4.19 8.53
N ASN A 59 -16.96 4.14 7.26
CA ASN A 59 -17.24 2.98 6.41
C ASN A 59 -16.45 1.75 6.86
N MET A 60 -15.19 1.91 7.24
CA MET A 60 -14.36 0.79 7.71
C MET A 60 -14.81 0.29 9.08
N GLU A 61 -15.22 1.19 9.98
CA GLU A 61 -15.79 0.82 11.26
C GLU A 61 -17.09 0.00 11.09
N LYS A 62 -17.99 0.43 10.20
CA LYS A 62 -19.22 -0.33 9.87
C LYS A 62 -18.93 -1.71 9.30
N LEU A 63 -17.82 -1.87 8.59
CA LEU A 63 -17.38 -3.14 8.03
C LEU A 63 -16.63 -4.01 9.06
N GLY A 64 -16.35 -3.49 10.27
CA GLY A 64 -15.73 -4.24 11.36
C GLY A 64 -14.20 -4.23 11.35
N PHE A 65 -13.57 -3.30 10.62
CA PHE A 65 -12.12 -3.15 10.65
C PHE A 65 -11.63 -2.62 12.02
N PRO A 66 -10.45 -3.03 12.49
CA PRO A 66 -9.86 -2.49 13.71
C PRO A 66 -9.55 -0.99 13.58
N MET A 67 -10.06 -0.16 14.49
CA MET A 67 -9.94 1.32 14.43
C MET A 67 -8.73 1.88 15.19
N GLY A 68 -7.83 1.03 15.68
CA GLY A 68 -6.55 1.46 16.28
C GLY A 68 -6.64 1.93 17.73
N GLY A 69 -7.81 2.27 18.24
CA GLY A 69 -8.05 2.64 19.65
C GLY A 69 -7.42 3.99 20.00
N ASN A 70 -6.27 3.97 20.66
CA ASN A 70 -5.60 5.14 21.24
C ASN A 70 -4.70 5.92 20.27
N VAL A 71 -4.48 5.42 19.06
CA VAL A 71 -3.62 6.04 18.05
C VAL A 71 -4.41 6.19 16.76
N ASP A 72 -4.19 7.31 16.06
CA ASP A 72 -4.77 7.48 14.74
C ASP A 72 -4.06 6.58 13.73
N VAL A 73 -4.77 5.54 13.31
CA VAL A 73 -4.25 4.52 12.38
C VAL A 73 -4.56 4.82 10.91
N PHE A 74 -5.25 5.92 10.61
CA PHE A 74 -5.60 6.29 9.23
C PHE A 74 -4.74 7.44 8.73
N LEU A 75 -3.77 7.14 7.87
CA LEU A 75 -2.81 8.11 7.36
C LEU A 75 -3.15 8.44 5.90
N THR A 76 -3.77 9.59 5.69
CA THR A 76 -4.25 10.04 4.37
C THR A 76 -3.24 10.94 3.66
N GLN A 77 -3.29 11.07 2.34
CA GLN A 77 -2.46 12.08 1.67
C GLN A 77 -2.98 13.49 1.99
N ARG A 78 -2.08 14.48 1.95
CA ARG A 78 -2.34 15.91 2.20
C ARG A 78 -2.82 16.26 3.61
N GLU A 79 -2.74 15.33 4.54
CA GLU A 79 -3.00 15.59 5.96
C GLU A 79 -1.82 16.32 6.65
N LYS A 80 -0.60 16.12 6.16
CA LYS A 80 0.59 16.89 6.53
C LYS A 80 1.27 17.46 5.27
N PRO A 81 2.05 18.56 5.38
CA PRO A 81 2.68 19.21 4.22
C PRO A 81 3.54 18.29 3.35
N ASP A 82 4.24 17.33 3.95
CA ASP A 82 5.13 16.36 3.31
C ASP A 82 4.42 15.07 2.86
N TRP A 83 3.12 14.95 3.10
CA TRP A 83 2.34 13.75 2.77
C TRP A 83 1.74 13.85 1.37
N GLY A 84 2.60 13.67 0.36
CA GLY A 84 2.20 13.59 -1.05
C GLY A 84 1.70 12.20 -1.47
N GLY A 85 1.76 11.92 -2.78
CA GLY A 85 1.34 10.62 -3.32
C GLY A 85 2.27 9.46 -2.96
N ALA A 86 3.55 9.73 -2.68
CA ALA A 86 4.48 8.76 -2.12
C ALA A 86 4.06 8.41 -0.68
N LYS A 87 4.03 7.12 -0.35
CA LYS A 87 3.58 6.64 0.96
C LYS A 87 4.72 6.50 1.97
N SER A 88 5.99 6.60 1.54
CA SER A 88 7.16 6.52 2.41
C SER A 88 7.15 7.53 3.55
N THR A 89 6.73 8.78 3.30
CA THR A 89 6.68 9.82 4.34
C THR A 89 5.69 9.50 5.45
N ARG A 90 4.58 8.84 5.10
CA ARG A 90 3.60 8.31 6.06
C ARG A 90 4.11 7.05 6.77
N ARG A 91 4.72 6.11 6.02
CA ARG A 91 5.36 4.91 6.60
C ARG A 91 6.42 5.30 7.64
N ALA A 92 7.22 6.33 7.34
CA ALA A 92 8.28 6.82 8.22
C ALA A 92 7.75 7.31 9.58
N VAL A 93 6.53 7.85 9.64
CA VAL A 93 5.90 8.23 10.92
C VAL A 93 5.55 7.00 11.74
N VAL A 94 5.03 5.95 11.09
CA VAL A 94 4.68 4.70 11.76
C VAL A 94 5.93 3.97 12.26
N THR A 95 7.02 3.95 11.50
CA THR A 95 8.26 3.26 11.88
C THR A 95 9.05 3.93 13.00
N LYS A 96 8.65 5.13 13.46
CA LYS A 96 9.28 5.78 14.62
C LYS A 96 9.00 5.01 15.91
N ASP A 97 7.75 4.61 16.10
CA ASP A 97 7.27 4.03 17.35
C ASP A 97 6.97 2.52 17.20
N TYR A 98 6.98 2.00 15.98
CA TYR A 98 6.58 0.63 15.71
C TYR A 98 7.47 -0.13 14.72
N ARG A 99 7.52 -1.46 14.92
CA ARG A 99 8.12 -2.39 13.97
C ARG A 99 7.07 -2.92 12.98
N VAL A 100 7.25 -2.59 11.70
CA VAL A 100 6.42 -3.12 10.61
C VAL A 100 6.75 -4.60 10.40
N LEU A 101 5.74 -5.47 10.50
CA LEU A 101 5.89 -6.91 10.21
C LEU A 101 5.47 -7.20 8.77
N LEU A 102 4.31 -6.68 8.37
CA LEU A 102 3.76 -6.86 7.04
C LEU A 102 3.37 -5.51 6.44
N ASN A 103 3.63 -5.38 5.15
CA ASN A 103 3.10 -4.35 4.26
C ASN A 103 2.23 -5.03 3.22
N VAL A 104 0.96 -4.64 3.10
CA VAL A 104 0.00 -5.30 2.19
C VAL A 104 -0.65 -4.26 1.29
N GLY A 105 -0.53 -4.40 -0.02
CA GLY A 105 -1.02 -3.42 -0.98
C GLY A 105 -1.18 -3.97 -2.40
N ASP A 106 -1.84 -3.20 -3.26
CA ASP A 106 -2.18 -3.59 -4.63
C ASP A 106 -1.37 -2.84 -5.69
N ASN A 107 -0.60 -1.84 -5.27
CA ASN A 107 0.18 -0.99 -6.15
C ASN A 107 1.64 -0.96 -5.70
N PHE A 108 2.59 -0.90 -6.65
CA PHE A 108 4.02 -0.80 -6.32
C PHE A 108 4.33 0.38 -5.36
N GLY A 109 3.58 1.49 -5.46
CA GLY A 109 3.70 2.65 -4.57
C GLY A 109 3.37 2.41 -3.10
N ASP A 110 2.73 1.27 -2.79
CA ASP A 110 2.46 0.83 -1.42
C ASP A 110 3.74 0.33 -0.74
N PHE A 111 4.71 -0.11 -1.54
CA PHE A 111 5.95 -0.73 -1.09
C PHE A 111 7.16 0.18 -1.30
N ASP A 112 7.26 0.81 -2.46
CA ASP A 112 8.45 1.55 -2.90
C ASP A 112 8.09 2.86 -3.62
N ASP A 113 8.94 3.88 -3.47
CA ASP A 113 8.72 5.20 -4.06
C ASP A 113 9.10 5.28 -5.54
N ALA A 114 9.79 4.27 -6.08
CA ALA A 114 10.09 4.15 -7.51
C ALA A 114 8.85 3.88 -8.38
N TYR A 115 7.63 3.83 -7.81
CA TYR A 115 6.38 3.55 -8.53
C TYR A 115 6.05 4.49 -9.70
N ARG A 116 6.64 5.69 -9.72
CA ARG A 116 6.53 6.64 -10.84
C ARG A 116 7.77 6.69 -11.76
N GLY A 117 8.74 5.82 -11.50
CA GLY A 117 9.94 5.70 -12.31
C GLY A 117 9.69 4.96 -13.62
N SER A 118 10.72 4.89 -14.46
CA SER A 118 10.70 4.07 -15.68
C SER A 118 10.52 2.59 -15.35
N GLU A 119 10.25 1.77 -16.37
CA GLU A 119 10.17 0.32 -16.21
C GLU A 119 11.45 -0.26 -15.61
N GLU A 120 12.62 0.21 -16.07
CA GLU A 120 13.93 -0.23 -15.57
C GLU A 120 14.12 0.15 -14.11
N GLN A 121 13.75 1.37 -13.71
CA GLN A 121 13.85 1.82 -12.32
C GLN A 121 12.95 1.00 -11.40
N ARG A 122 11.73 0.69 -11.85
CA ARG A 122 10.78 -0.13 -11.11
C ARG A 122 11.25 -1.58 -10.99
N LEU A 123 11.79 -2.14 -12.07
CA LEU A 123 12.35 -3.49 -12.07
C LEU A 123 13.58 -3.60 -11.16
N ALA A 124 14.47 -2.60 -11.18
CA ALA A 124 15.62 -2.54 -10.30
C ALA A 124 15.19 -2.47 -8.82
N ALA A 125 14.21 -1.63 -8.48
CA ALA A 125 13.66 -1.55 -7.13
C ALA A 125 12.97 -2.85 -6.70
N PHE A 126 12.26 -3.52 -7.62
CA PHE A 126 11.66 -4.83 -7.38
C PHE A 126 12.74 -5.88 -7.06
N GLN A 127 13.79 -5.97 -7.88
CA GLN A 127 14.89 -6.93 -7.73
C GLN A 127 15.69 -6.67 -6.45
N ALA A 128 15.97 -5.40 -6.12
CA ALA A 128 16.67 -5.03 -4.90
C ALA A 128 15.91 -5.45 -3.62
N ASN A 129 14.59 -5.64 -3.72
CA ASN A 129 13.74 -6.09 -2.61
C ASN A 129 13.18 -7.51 -2.83
N ALA A 130 13.78 -8.32 -3.72
CA ALA A 130 13.26 -9.63 -4.13
C ALA A 130 12.88 -10.54 -2.96
N GLU A 131 13.71 -10.58 -1.92
CA GLU A 131 13.52 -11.45 -0.74
C GLU A 131 12.34 -11.05 0.16
N ARG A 132 11.79 -9.84 0.00
CA ARG A 132 10.70 -9.32 0.84
C ARG A 132 9.34 -9.74 0.30
N TRP A 133 9.21 -9.91 -1.01
CA TRP A 133 7.95 -10.26 -1.66
C TRP A 133 7.44 -11.63 -1.20
N GLY A 134 6.16 -11.70 -0.86
CA GLY A 134 5.53 -12.92 -0.32
C GLY A 134 5.90 -13.25 1.13
N ARG A 135 6.82 -12.49 1.75
CA ARG A 135 7.21 -12.66 3.16
C ARG A 135 6.78 -11.49 4.03
N GLU A 136 7.29 -10.30 3.71
CA GLU A 136 6.98 -9.05 4.41
C GLU A 136 6.11 -8.13 3.55
N TRP A 137 6.27 -8.23 2.23
CA TRP A 137 5.54 -7.44 1.25
C TRP A 137 4.54 -8.35 0.54
N ILE A 138 3.26 -8.16 0.85
CA ILE A 138 2.16 -8.98 0.33
C ILE A 138 1.42 -8.17 -0.72
N MET A 139 1.62 -8.54 -1.99
CA MET A 139 0.94 -7.91 -3.12
C MET A 139 -0.44 -8.54 -3.31
N VAL A 140 -1.46 -7.70 -3.45
CA VAL A 140 -2.80 -8.13 -3.87
C VAL A 140 -3.04 -7.76 -5.32
N ALA A 141 -3.58 -8.71 -6.09
CA ALA A 141 -3.82 -8.52 -7.50
C ALA A 141 -4.87 -7.43 -7.76
N ASN A 142 -4.46 -6.36 -8.44
CA ASN A 142 -5.37 -5.35 -9.00
C ASN A 142 -5.03 -5.10 -10.48
N PRO A 143 -5.71 -5.78 -11.40
CA PRO A 143 -5.48 -5.58 -12.84
C PRO A 143 -6.22 -4.34 -13.39
N THR A 144 -7.01 -3.64 -12.58
CA THR A 144 -7.93 -2.59 -13.09
C THR A 144 -7.25 -1.23 -13.23
N TYR A 145 -6.40 -0.86 -12.28
CA TYR A 145 -5.68 0.42 -12.31
C TYR A 145 -4.46 0.36 -11.39
N GLY A 146 -3.49 1.24 -11.63
CA GLY A 146 -2.34 1.39 -10.74
C GLY A 146 -1.22 2.20 -11.37
N SER A 147 -0.05 2.21 -10.72
CA SER A 147 1.15 2.79 -11.30
C SER A 147 1.52 2.10 -12.61
N PHE A 148 1.34 0.77 -12.68
CA PHE A 148 1.57 -0.01 -13.90
C PHE A 148 0.73 0.47 -15.09
N ASP A 149 -0.53 0.86 -14.86
CA ASP A 149 -1.43 1.34 -15.92
C ASP A 149 -1.01 2.71 -16.48
N THR A 150 -0.29 3.50 -15.67
CA THR A 150 0.09 4.87 -16.01
C THR A 150 1.54 5.02 -16.46
N ALA A 151 2.37 4.00 -16.20
CA ALA A 151 3.77 3.95 -16.61
C ALA A 151 3.98 4.07 -18.14
N PRO A 152 3.15 3.46 -19.02
CA PRO A 152 3.36 3.53 -20.47
C PRO A 152 3.35 4.96 -21.04
N PHE A 153 2.67 5.89 -20.38
CA PHE A 153 2.63 7.30 -20.78
C PHE A 153 3.40 8.22 -19.81
N GLY A 154 4.32 7.65 -19.03
CA GLY A 154 5.20 8.39 -18.11
C GLY A 154 4.48 9.07 -16.95
N HIS A 155 3.32 8.53 -16.54
CA HIS A 155 2.46 9.13 -15.51
C HIS A 155 1.97 10.55 -15.82
N ASP A 156 2.05 10.98 -17.08
CA ASP A 156 1.58 12.30 -17.51
C ASP A 156 0.08 12.28 -17.84
N PHE A 157 -0.72 12.58 -16.82
CA PHE A 157 -2.18 12.66 -16.94
C PHE A 157 -2.67 13.83 -17.80
N LYS A 158 -1.80 14.77 -18.20
CA LYS A 158 -2.18 15.89 -19.09
C LYS A 158 -2.25 15.47 -20.56
N LYS A 159 -1.65 14.33 -20.92
CA LYS A 159 -1.76 13.77 -22.28
C LYS A 159 -3.22 13.53 -22.66
N PRO A 160 -3.63 13.79 -23.91
CA PRO A 160 -4.96 13.42 -24.38
C PRO A 160 -5.25 11.94 -24.16
N ARG A 161 -6.50 11.59 -23.82
CA ARG A 161 -6.89 10.19 -23.54
C ARG A 161 -6.56 9.23 -24.69
N ALA A 162 -6.67 9.70 -25.93
CA ALA A 162 -6.30 8.91 -27.11
C ALA A 162 -4.81 8.56 -27.13
N GLU A 163 -3.95 9.50 -26.74
CA GLU A 163 -2.51 9.28 -26.64
C GLU A 163 -2.17 8.35 -25.48
N GLN A 164 -2.77 8.55 -24.30
CA GLN A 164 -2.60 7.63 -23.16
C GLN A 164 -2.98 6.20 -23.54
N ARG A 165 -4.11 6.02 -24.24
CA ARG A 165 -4.54 4.70 -24.72
C ARG A 165 -3.54 4.12 -25.72
N LYS A 166 -3.08 4.91 -26.70
CA LYS A 166 -2.08 4.47 -27.67
C LYS A 166 -0.81 3.95 -26.97
N SER A 167 -0.27 4.71 -26.01
CA SER A 167 0.91 4.30 -25.24
C SER A 167 0.72 2.96 -24.51
N LYS A 168 -0.48 2.68 -23.99
CA LYS A 168 -0.80 1.39 -23.36
C LYS A 168 -0.85 0.23 -24.37
N HIS A 169 -1.30 0.48 -25.59
CA HIS A 169 -1.30 -0.52 -26.66
C HIS A 169 0.10 -0.78 -27.22
N ASP A 170 0.92 0.26 -27.32
CA ASP A 170 2.27 0.17 -27.91
C ASP A 170 3.22 -0.74 -27.09
N VAL A 171 2.94 -0.96 -25.80
CA VAL A 171 3.73 -1.84 -24.92
C VAL A 171 3.26 -3.31 -24.94
N LEU A 172 2.20 -3.63 -25.67
CA LEU A 172 1.70 -5.01 -25.75
C LEU A 172 2.63 -5.86 -26.61
N GLN A 173 3.15 -6.94 -26.03
CA GLN A 173 3.93 -7.93 -26.76
C GLN A 173 2.99 -8.98 -27.37
N ALA A 174 2.73 -8.86 -28.67
CA ALA A 174 1.90 -9.81 -29.39
C ALA A 174 2.66 -11.11 -29.70
N TRP A 175 1.96 -12.25 -29.61
CA TRP A 175 2.49 -13.52 -30.10
C TRP A 175 2.64 -13.46 -31.64
N PRO A 176 3.80 -13.85 -32.21
CA PRO A 176 4.05 -13.73 -33.65
C PRO A 176 3.25 -14.72 -34.53
N GLY A 177 2.63 -15.75 -33.94
CA GLY A 177 2.01 -16.87 -34.67
C GLY A 177 2.97 -18.05 -34.85
#